data_AF-H3GW61-F1
#
_entry.id   AF-H3GW61-F1
#
_cell.length_a   1.000
_cell.length_b   1.000
_cell.length_c   1.000
_cell.angle_alpha   90.00
_cell.angle_beta   90.00
_cell.angle_gamma   90.00
#
_symmetry.space_group_name_H-M   'P 1'
#
loop_
_entity.id
_entity.type
_entity.pdbx_description
1 polymer ?
#
loop_
_entity_poly.entity_id
_entity_poly.type
_entity_poly.pdbx_seq_one_letter_code
_entity_poly.pdbx_strand_id
1 'polypeptide(L)'
;MATSFAFAEVKALVLRRQREQAQQLLERLAAAVLPILTRRRFRVRRLLEFFPTDGALLGMNVNRGAKIYVRLRPKRTPESFYPYEALLETLLHELTHMVHGPHNQAFYQYLDELKQEMESLMVRGLEGQEAVKFADAGAGQRLGGDSARVPICVAAVLAAKRREQVSRGSCLE
;
A
#
# COMPACT_ATOMS: atom_id res chain seq x y z
N MET A 1 29.44 -8.67 -3.72
CA MET A 1 28.42 -8.96 -2.68
C MET A 1 27.05 -8.70 -3.28
N ALA A 2 26.21 -9.74 -3.43
CA ALA A 2 24.85 -9.56 -3.92
C ALA A 2 24.04 -8.83 -2.84
N THR A 3 23.63 -7.59 -3.10
CA THR A 3 22.74 -6.88 -2.19
C THR A 3 21.36 -7.52 -2.28
N SER A 4 20.97 -8.26 -1.25
CA SER A 4 19.59 -8.75 -1.13
C SER A 4 18.66 -7.55 -0.95
N PHE A 5 17.68 -7.39 -1.85
CA PHE A 5 16.64 -6.34 -1.78
C PHE A 5 15.41 -6.78 -0.96
N ALA A 6 15.58 -7.79 -0.10
CA ALA A 6 14.55 -8.29 0.78
C ALA A 6 14.35 -7.40 2.02
N PHE A 7 13.17 -7.52 2.62
CA PHE A 7 12.87 -6.93 3.92
C PHE A 7 13.71 -7.62 5.01
N ALA A 8 14.31 -6.83 5.91
CA ALA A 8 15.02 -7.37 7.06
C ALA A 8 14.07 -7.83 8.17
N GLU A 9 12.89 -7.20 8.28
CA GLU A 9 11.84 -7.58 9.22
C GLU A 9 10.46 -7.42 8.58
N VAL A 10 9.62 -8.44 8.71
CA VAL A 10 8.19 -8.38 8.35
C VAL A 10 7.40 -8.81 9.57
N LYS A 11 6.54 -7.94 10.11
CA LYS A 11 5.91 -8.19 11.42
C LYS A 11 4.49 -7.65 11.55
N ALA A 12 3.57 -8.55 11.85
CA ALA A 12 2.20 -8.24 12.26
C ALA A 12 2.10 -7.84 13.74
N LEU A 13 0.97 -7.22 14.12
CA LEU A 13 0.70 -6.79 15.49
C LEU A 13 0.50 -8.00 16.41
N VAL A 14 1.31 -8.07 17.48
CA VAL A 14 1.38 -9.21 18.40
C VAL A 14 0.07 -9.49 19.13
N LEU A 15 -0.61 -8.44 19.59
CA LEU A 15 -1.77 -8.52 20.49
C LEU A 15 -3.12 -8.54 19.76
N ARG A 16 -3.14 -8.69 18.42
CA ARG A 16 -4.37 -8.70 17.64
C ARG A 16 -4.81 -10.13 17.34
N ARG A 17 -6.13 -10.35 17.29
CA ARG A 17 -6.73 -11.63 16.92
C ARG A 17 -6.32 -12.00 15.50
N GLN A 18 -6.25 -13.30 15.20
CA GLN A 18 -5.85 -13.81 13.87
C GLN A 18 -4.47 -13.27 13.44
N ARG A 19 -3.52 -13.18 14.38
CA ARG A 19 -2.16 -12.69 14.11
C ARG A 19 -1.46 -13.49 13.01
N GLU A 20 -1.58 -14.81 13.02
CA GLU A 20 -0.94 -15.68 12.03
C GLU A 20 -1.40 -15.36 10.61
N GLN A 21 -2.71 -15.16 10.41
CA GLN A 21 -3.27 -14.74 9.12
C GLN A 21 -2.76 -13.36 8.72
N ALA A 22 -2.67 -12.42 9.66
CA ALA A 22 -2.11 -11.10 9.41
C ALA A 22 -0.63 -11.16 8.99
N GLN A 23 0.15 -12.02 9.65
CA GLN A 23 1.55 -12.26 9.33
C GLN A 23 1.70 -12.85 7.93
N GLN A 24 0.94 -13.90 7.59
CA GLN A 24 0.92 -14.51 6.26
C GLN A 24 0.53 -13.50 5.18
N LEU A 25 -0.46 -12.66 5.45
CA LEU A 25 -0.90 -11.61 4.52
C LEU A 25 0.23 -10.59 4.27
N LEU A 26 0.92 -10.16 5.33
CA LEU A 26 2.03 -9.22 5.23
C LEU A 26 3.25 -9.81 4.51
N GLU A 27 3.54 -11.09 4.74
CA GLU A 27 4.59 -11.84 4.04
C GLU A 27 4.27 -12.02 2.55
N ARG A 28 3.01 -12.30 2.21
CA ARG A 28 2.54 -12.35 0.82
C ARG A 28 2.72 -11.01 0.12
N LEU A 29 2.35 -9.91 0.78
CA LEU A 29 2.57 -8.54 0.27
C LEU A 29 4.06 -8.27 0.05
N ALA A 30 4.90 -8.63 1.03
CA ALA A 30 6.35 -8.49 0.93
C ALA A 30 6.90 -9.25 -0.29
N ALA A 31 6.51 -10.52 -0.47
CA ALA A 31 6.94 -11.36 -1.57
C ALA A 31 6.50 -10.78 -2.93
N ALA A 32 5.26 -10.30 -3.04
CA ALA A 32 4.71 -9.75 -4.27
C ALA A 32 5.48 -8.52 -4.77
N VAL A 33 5.96 -7.66 -3.88
CA VAL A 33 6.70 -6.45 -4.27
C VAL A 33 8.21 -6.67 -4.47
N LEU A 34 8.77 -7.85 -4.16
CA LEU A 34 10.20 -8.12 -4.31
C LEU A 34 10.77 -7.80 -5.71
N PRO A 35 10.09 -8.13 -6.82
CA PRO A 35 10.60 -7.80 -8.15
C PRO A 35 10.67 -6.28 -8.37
N ILE A 36 9.69 -5.52 -7.88
CA ILE A 36 9.67 -4.05 -7.94
C ILE A 36 10.84 -3.48 -7.13
N LEU A 37 11.06 -3.97 -5.91
CA LEU A 37 12.16 -3.53 -5.05
C LEU A 37 13.51 -3.77 -5.72
N THR A 38 13.67 -4.94 -6.34
CA THR A 38 14.90 -5.34 -7.02
C THR A 38 15.16 -4.46 -8.25
N ARG A 39 14.17 -4.30 -9.12
CA ARG A 39 14.28 -3.51 -10.37
C ARG A 39 14.63 -2.05 -10.07
N ARG A 40 14.01 -1.46 -9.04
CA ARG A 40 14.22 -0.06 -8.63
C ARG A 40 15.35 0.14 -7.63
N ARG A 41 16.00 -0.95 -7.20
CA ARG A 41 17.03 -0.96 -6.15
C ARG A 41 16.56 -0.30 -4.84
N PHE A 42 15.28 -0.42 -4.52
CA PHE A 42 14.70 0.09 -3.28
C PHE A 42 15.17 -0.76 -2.10
N ARG A 43 15.62 -0.09 -1.03
CA ARG A 43 16.03 -0.73 0.21
C ARG A 43 15.01 -0.45 1.30
N VAL A 44 14.08 -1.39 1.48
CA VAL A 44 13.11 -1.31 2.57
C VAL A 44 13.55 -2.23 3.70
N ARG A 45 13.83 -1.66 4.88
CA ARG A 45 14.31 -2.46 6.01
C ARG A 45 13.19 -3.23 6.68
N ARG A 46 12.04 -2.59 6.92
CA ARG A 46 10.96 -3.17 7.72
C ARG A 46 9.60 -2.92 7.11
N LEU A 47 8.80 -3.97 7.00
CA LEU A 47 7.38 -3.91 6.66
C LEU A 47 6.56 -4.35 7.87
N LEU A 48 5.74 -3.45 8.41
CA LEU A 48 5.09 -3.65 9.70
C LEU A 48 3.58 -3.41 9.58
N GLU A 49 2.79 -4.23 10.28
CA GLU A 49 1.39 -3.89 10.52
C GLU A 49 1.31 -2.76 11.57
N PHE A 50 0.38 -1.83 11.36
CA PHE A 50 -0.02 -0.87 12.39
C PHE A 50 -1.54 -0.68 12.46
N PHE A 51 -1.99 -0.09 13.57
CA PHE A 51 -3.40 0.23 13.78
C PHE A 51 -3.53 1.57 14.51
N PRO A 52 -3.27 2.70 13.81
CA PRO A 52 -3.35 4.03 14.40
C PRO A 52 -4.79 4.40 14.79
N THR A 53 -4.93 5.35 15.72
CA THR A 53 -6.23 5.89 16.14
C THR A 53 -6.97 6.57 14.98
N ASP A 54 -6.22 7.23 14.09
CA ASP A 54 -6.77 7.75 12.84
C ASP A 54 -7.10 6.59 11.89
N GLY A 55 -8.40 6.42 11.62
CA GLY A 55 -8.89 5.32 10.79
C GLY A 55 -8.67 5.52 9.30
N ALA A 56 -8.36 6.75 8.86
CA ALA A 56 -8.10 7.07 7.46
C ALA A 56 -6.64 6.76 7.07
N LEU A 57 -5.75 6.58 8.05
CA LEU A 57 -4.34 6.29 7.83
C LEU A 57 -4.14 4.80 7.48
N LEU A 58 -4.05 4.49 6.18
CA LEU A 58 -3.88 3.12 5.68
C LEU A 58 -2.41 2.68 5.52
N GLY A 59 -1.51 3.63 5.31
CA GLY A 59 -0.09 3.37 5.12
C GLY A 59 0.78 4.53 5.60
N MET A 60 2.04 4.24 5.90
CA MET A 60 3.03 5.26 6.22
C MET A 60 4.46 4.81 5.91
N ASN A 61 5.14 5.60 5.10
CA ASN A 61 6.57 5.49 4.84
C ASN A 61 7.39 6.37 5.78
N VAL A 62 8.35 5.77 6.49
CA VAL A 62 9.27 6.49 7.37
C VAL A 62 10.68 6.48 6.80
N ASN A 63 11.27 7.67 6.66
CA ASN A 63 12.65 7.89 6.23
C ASN A 63 13.02 7.12 4.96
N ARG A 64 12.17 7.24 3.93
CA ARG A 64 12.36 6.63 2.61
C ARG A 64 12.80 5.16 2.70
N GLY A 65 12.04 4.35 3.44
CA GLY A 65 12.19 2.89 3.45
C GLY A 65 12.82 2.32 4.72
N ALA A 66 13.13 3.16 5.71
CA ALA A 66 13.57 2.67 7.01
C ALA A 66 12.48 1.83 7.70
N LYS A 67 11.21 2.23 7.55
CA LYS A 67 10.03 1.46 7.94
C LYS A 67 8.88 1.79 6.99
N ILE A 68 8.12 0.79 6.60
CA ILE A 68 6.84 0.95 5.93
C ILE A 68 5.79 0.31 6.82
N TYR A 69 4.76 1.07 7.13
CA TYR A 69 3.60 0.60 7.87
C TYR A 69 2.43 0.40 6.92
N VAL A 70 1.71 -0.70 7.09
CA VAL A 70 0.47 -1.00 6.35
C VAL A 70 -0.61 -1.39 7.33
N ARG A 71 -1.80 -0.84 7.14
CA ARG A 71 -2.96 -1.14 7.96
C ARG A 71 -3.73 -2.30 7.35
N LEU A 72 -3.63 -3.47 7.98
CA LEU A 72 -4.30 -4.66 7.48
C LEU A 72 -5.80 -4.70 7.77
N ARG A 73 -6.26 -3.95 8.79
CA ARG A 73 -7.60 -4.11 9.38
C ARG A 73 -8.42 -2.82 9.31
N PRO A 74 -9.72 -2.88 8.94
CA PRO A 74 -10.60 -1.72 9.01
C PRO A 74 -10.81 -1.21 10.43
N LYS A 75 -11.09 0.09 10.59
CA LYS A 75 -11.33 0.70 11.93
C LYS A 75 -12.58 0.15 12.60
N ARG A 76 -13.64 0.01 11.81
CA ARG A 76 -14.97 -0.38 12.29
C ARG A 76 -15.04 -1.88 12.58
N THR A 77 -14.25 -2.69 11.87
CA THR A 77 -14.26 -4.15 11.96
C THR A 77 -12.83 -4.69 12.07
N PRO A 78 -12.15 -4.52 13.22
CA PRO A 78 -10.75 -4.93 13.40
C PRO A 78 -10.54 -6.46 13.34
N GLU A 79 -11.61 -7.24 13.40
CA GLU A 79 -11.62 -8.70 13.25
C GLU A 79 -11.51 -9.16 11.79
N SER A 80 -11.73 -8.26 10.82
CA SER A 80 -11.60 -8.55 9.39
C SER A 80 -10.36 -7.89 8.81
N PHE A 81 -9.97 -8.33 7.61
CA PHE A 81 -8.88 -7.74 6.84
C PHE A 81 -9.42 -6.95 5.65
N TYR A 82 -8.64 -5.96 5.19
CA TYR A 82 -8.87 -5.38 3.87
C TYR A 82 -8.58 -6.43 2.78
N PRO A 83 -9.23 -6.30 1.59
CA PRO A 83 -8.89 -7.10 0.43
C PRO A 83 -7.40 -7.01 0.09
N TYR A 84 -6.82 -8.10 -0.40
CA TYR A 84 -5.39 -8.19 -0.70
C TYR A 84 -4.94 -7.10 -1.68
N GLU A 85 -5.76 -6.82 -2.68
CA GLU A 85 -5.54 -5.83 -3.73
C GLU A 85 -5.41 -4.43 -3.15
N ALA A 86 -6.31 -4.06 -2.23
CA ALA A 86 -6.29 -2.77 -1.56
C ALA A 86 -5.04 -2.58 -0.69
N LEU A 87 -4.57 -3.66 -0.06
CA LEU A 87 -3.34 -3.65 0.72
C LEU A 87 -2.10 -3.52 -0.16
N LEU A 88 -2.11 -4.19 -1.31
CA LEU A 88 -1.04 -4.11 -2.30
C LEU A 88 -0.95 -2.71 -2.89
N GLU A 89 -2.07 -2.09 -3.26
CA GLU A 89 -2.13 -0.70 -3.70
C GLU A 89 -1.60 0.27 -2.63
N THR A 90 -1.97 0.05 -1.37
CA THR A 90 -1.46 0.84 -0.24
C THR A 90 0.06 0.70 -0.13
N LEU A 91 0.60 -0.52 -0.27
CA LEU A 91 2.04 -0.74 -0.23
C LEU A 91 2.76 -0.07 -1.42
N LEU A 92 2.20 -0.14 -2.63
CA LEU A 92 2.77 0.56 -3.80
C LEU A 92 2.78 2.08 -3.60
N HIS A 93 1.71 2.65 -3.04
CA HIS A 93 1.67 4.06 -2.66
C HIS A 93 2.80 4.43 -1.71
N GLU A 94 3.01 3.63 -0.66
CA GLU A 94 4.12 3.88 0.27
C GLU A 94 5.49 3.68 -0.39
N LEU A 95 5.63 2.78 -1.37
CA LEU A 95 6.87 2.66 -2.15
C LEU A 95 7.13 3.89 -3.04
N THR A 96 6.10 4.55 -3.56
CA THR A 96 6.28 5.83 -4.28
C THR A 96 6.92 6.89 -3.39
N HIS A 97 6.63 6.87 -2.08
CA HIS A 97 7.28 7.75 -1.11
C HIS A 97 8.80 7.50 -0.92
N MET A 98 9.39 6.48 -1.55
CA MET A 98 10.85 6.38 -1.70
C MET A 98 11.43 7.52 -2.55
N VAL A 99 10.68 7.99 -3.53
CA VAL A 99 11.13 8.92 -4.56
C VAL A 99 10.42 10.26 -4.43
N HIS A 100 9.09 10.24 -4.28
CA HIS A 100 8.24 11.43 -4.28
C HIS A 100 7.55 11.61 -2.92
N GLY A 101 7.86 12.72 -2.24
CA GLY A 101 7.22 13.06 -0.96
C GLY A 101 5.80 13.60 -1.14
N PRO A 102 5.61 14.73 -1.85
CA PRO A 102 4.29 15.34 -2.03
C PRO A 102 3.41 14.54 -3.00
N HIS A 103 2.10 14.52 -2.74
CA HIS A 103 1.09 13.93 -3.64
C HIS A 103 0.77 14.85 -4.83
N ASN A 104 1.76 15.07 -5.70
CA ASN A 104 1.64 15.87 -6.91
C ASN A 104 1.53 14.98 -8.17
N GLN A 105 1.49 15.59 -9.35
CA GLN A 105 1.37 14.85 -10.61
C GLN A 105 2.49 13.81 -10.80
N ALA A 106 3.74 14.14 -10.45
CA ALA A 106 4.86 13.21 -10.56
C ALA A 106 4.70 12.00 -9.63
N PHE A 107 4.15 12.21 -8.43
CA PHE A 107 3.81 11.11 -7.51
C PHE A 107 2.81 10.15 -8.14
N TYR A 108 1.71 10.67 -8.70
CA TYR A 108 0.66 9.82 -9.27
C TYR A 108 1.12 9.11 -10.54
N GLN A 109 1.87 9.79 -11.41
CA GLN A 109 2.49 9.17 -12.59
C GLN A 109 3.39 7.99 -12.18
N TYR A 110 4.25 8.19 -11.17
CA TYR A 110 5.11 7.11 -10.69
C TYR A 110 4.32 5.98 -10.03
N LEU A 111 3.26 6.29 -9.29
CA LEU A 111 2.39 5.28 -8.70
C LEU A 111 1.70 4.44 -9.79
N ASP A 112 1.23 5.05 -10.86
CA ASP A 112 0.62 4.34 -11.98
C ASP A 112 1.63 3.43 -12.69
N GLU A 113 2.86 3.89 -12.88
CA GLU A 113 3.96 3.04 -13.37
C GLU A 113 4.20 1.81 -12.46
N LEU A 114 4.20 2.01 -11.13
CA LEU A 114 4.33 0.90 -10.18
C LEU A 114 3.17 -0.09 -10.28
N LYS A 115 1.94 0.42 -10.42
CA LYS A 115 0.73 -0.40 -10.53
C LYS A 115 0.72 -1.23 -11.82
N GLN A 116 1.02 -0.61 -12.96
CA GLN A 116 1.11 -1.29 -14.25
C GLN A 116 2.19 -2.39 -14.23
N GLU A 117 3.35 -2.10 -13.63
CA GLU A 117 4.39 -3.11 -13.48
C GLU A 117 3.95 -4.26 -12.56
N MET A 118 3.28 -3.97 -11.45
CA MET A 118 2.73 -4.99 -10.56
C MET A 118 1.71 -5.86 -11.29
N GLU A 119 0.77 -5.26 -12.04
CA GLU A 119 -0.22 -6.00 -12.82
C GLU A 119 0.45 -6.93 -13.84
N SER A 120 1.47 -6.44 -14.55
CA SER A 120 2.26 -7.24 -15.48
C SER A 120 2.96 -8.41 -14.77
N LEU A 121 3.53 -8.18 -13.59
CA LEU A 121 4.18 -9.23 -12.79
C LEU A 121 3.17 -10.26 -12.28
N MET A 122 1.97 -9.83 -11.89
CA MET A 122 0.90 -10.72 -11.50
C MET A 122 0.48 -11.58 -12.69
N VAL A 123 0.12 -11.01 -13.84
CA VAL A 123 -0.23 -11.77 -15.06
C VAL A 123 0.85 -12.79 -15.45
N ARG A 124 2.13 -12.42 -15.34
CA ARG A 124 3.27 -13.32 -15.65
C ARG A 124 3.51 -14.40 -14.61
N GLY A 125 3.14 -14.17 -13.35
CA GLY A 125 3.13 -15.20 -12.31
C GLY A 125 1.92 -16.12 -12.37
N LEU A 126 0.95 -15.81 -13.25
CA LEU A 126 -0.31 -16.51 -13.43
C LEU A 126 -0.33 -17.42 -14.65
N GLU A 127 0.65 -18.32 -14.73
CA GLU A 127 0.42 -19.63 -15.34
C GLU A 127 -0.43 -20.55 -14.41
N GLY A 128 -1.24 -19.99 -13.47
CA GLY A 128 -2.01 -20.80 -12.51
C GLY A 128 -3.22 -20.24 -11.76
N GLN A 129 -3.45 -18.93 -11.54
CA GLN A 129 -4.61 -18.44 -10.73
C GLN A 129 -5.08 -16.99 -11.03
N GLU A 130 -6.08 -16.80 -11.92
CA GLU A 130 -6.97 -15.61 -12.04
C GLU A 130 -6.32 -14.19 -11.95
N ALA A 131 -6.27 -13.47 -13.08
CA ALA A 131 -5.69 -12.12 -13.18
C ALA A 131 -6.37 -11.09 -12.25
N VAL A 132 -5.59 -10.52 -11.34
CA VAL A 132 -6.01 -9.45 -10.44
C VAL A 132 -5.90 -8.10 -11.16
N LYS A 133 -7.03 -7.41 -11.34
CA LYS A 133 -7.09 -6.07 -11.97
C LYS A 133 -7.14 -4.99 -10.90
N PHE A 134 -6.23 -4.02 -10.94
CA PHE A 134 -6.29 -2.83 -10.10
C PHE A 134 -7.35 -1.86 -10.65
N ALA A 135 -8.03 -1.11 -9.77
CA ALA A 135 -9.02 -0.13 -10.20
C ALA A 135 -8.28 1.08 -10.81
N ASP A 136 -8.64 1.42 -12.05
CA ASP A 136 -8.07 2.54 -12.80
C ASP A 136 -8.26 3.85 -12.03
N ALA A 137 -7.16 4.52 -11.70
CA ALA A 137 -7.15 5.80 -11.02
C ALA A 137 -7.26 6.96 -12.02
N GLY A 138 -8.21 6.90 -12.95
CA GLY A 138 -8.77 8.10 -13.58
C GLY A 138 -8.97 8.04 -15.09
N ALA A 139 -10.21 7.82 -15.52
CA ALA A 139 -10.86 8.58 -16.60
C ALA A 139 -12.36 8.26 -16.68
N GLY A 140 -13.20 9.30 -16.65
CA GLY A 140 -14.49 9.35 -17.36
C GLY A 140 -15.60 8.39 -16.93
N GLN A 141 -16.56 8.93 -16.18
CA GLN A 141 -17.84 8.28 -15.93
C GLN A 141 -18.70 8.19 -17.19
N ARG A 142 -19.11 6.98 -17.57
CA ARG A 142 -20.32 6.75 -18.39
C ARG A 142 -21.17 5.68 -17.70
N LEU A 143 -22.34 6.11 -17.24
CA LEU A 143 -23.35 5.30 -16.54
C LEU A 143 -24.15 4.46 -17.54
N GLY A 144 -24.27 3.17 -17.27
CA GLY A 144 -25.25 2.30 -17.94
C GLY A 144 -25.22 0.86 -17.43
N GLY A 145 -26.27 0.44 -16.72
CA GLY A 145 -26.76 -0.94 -16.74
C GLY A 145 -26.26 -1.94 -15.67
N ASP A 146 -27.01 -2.00 -14.58
CA ASP A 146 -27.44 -3.18 -13.80
C ASP A 146 -26.47 -4.16 -13.11
N SER A 147 -26.95 -4.63 -11.95
CA SER A 147 -26.35 -5.54 -10.95
C SER A 147 -25.22 -4.95 -10.09
N ALA A 148 -25.57 -4.66 -8.84
CA ALA A 148 -24.75 -4.13 -7.75
C ALA A 148 -23.40 -4.84 -7.59
N ARG A 149 -22.38 -4.33 -8.29
CA ARG A 149 -20.98 -4.38 -7.85
C ARG A 149 -20.69 -3.04 -7.24
N VAL A 150 -20.59 -2.99 -5.91
CA VAL A 150 -20.10 -1.80 -5.22
C VAL A 150 -18.72 -1.50 -5.79
N PRO A 151 -18.52 -0.38 -6.50
CA PRO A 151 -17.18 -0.02 -6.93
C PRO A 151 -16.38 0.27 -5.65
N ILE A 152 -15.16 -0.27 -5.56
CA ILE A 152 -14.18 0.17 -4.55
C ILE A 152 -13.73 1.57 -5.00
N CYS A 153 -14.62 2.55 -4.82
CA CYS A 153 -14.36 3.95 -5.03
C CYS A 153 -13.57 4.46 -3.82
N VAL A 154 -12.32 4.83 -4.05
CA VAL A 154 -11.75 6.11 -3.58
C VAL A 154 -12.10 6.48 -2.12
N ALA A 155 -11.88 5.58 -1.16
CA ALA A 155 -12.03 5.91 0.27
C ALA A 155 -10.72 6.42 0.92
N ALA A 156 -9.58 6.39 0.22
CA ALA A 156 -8.28 6.78 0.79
C ALA A 156 -7.65 8.06 0.20
N VAL A 157 -8.25 8.68 -0.83
CA VAL A 157 -7.73 9.95 -1.39
C VAL A 157 -7.94 11.14 -0.44
N LEU A 158 -8.66 10.97 0.67
CA LEU A 158 -8.90 12.03 1.67
C LEU A 158 -7.88 12.12 2.82
N ALA A 159 -6.86 11.25 2.88
CA ALA A 159 -5.86 11.30 3.98
C ALA A 159 -4.65 12.21 3.70
N ALA A 160 -4.43 12.62 2.44
CA ALA A 160 -3.29 13.46 2.05
C ALA A 160 -3.37 14.90 2.60
N LYS A 161 -4.59 15.43 2.79
CA LYS A 161 -4.82 16.86 3.10
C LYS A 161 -4.52 17.28 4.55
N ARG A 162 -4.07 16.36 5.42
CA ARG A 162 -3.81 16.66 6.84
C ARG A 162 -2.38 16.43 7.32
N ARG A 163 -1.44 16.06 6.44
CA ARG A 163 -0.01 15.95 6.84
C ARG A 163 0.77 17.26 6.72
N GLU A 164 0.30 18.24 5.94
CA GLU A 164 0.95 19.55 5.84
C GLU A 164 0.80 20.44 7.09
N GLN A 165 -0.21 20.20 7.92
CA GLN A 165 -0.42 20.99 9.14
C GLN A 165 0.43 20.50 10.33
N VAL A 166 0.87 19.24 10.33
CA VAL A 166 1.68 18.71 11.45
C VAL A 166 3.17 19.07 11.29
N SER A 167 3.68 19.28 10.08
CA SER A 167 5.09 19.70 9.89
C SER A 167 5.29 21.23 9.95
N ARG A 168 4.21 22.02 10.04
CA ARG A 168 4.25 23.48 10.19
C ARG A 168 3.88 23.99 11.59
N GLY A 169 3.67 23.07 12.55
CA GLY A 169 3.44 23.41 13.95
C GLY A 169 4.72 23.29 14.77
N SER A 170 5.68 24.17 14.56
CA SER A 170 6.70 24.51 15.55
C SER A 170 6.85 26.02 15.56
N CYS A 171 6.93 26.56 16.78
CA CYS A 171 7.21 27.94 17.19
C CYS A 171 6.00 28.78 17.64
N LEU A 172 6.18 29.43 18.81
CA LEU A 172 5.29 30.29 19.63
C LEU A 172 4.40 29.50 20.61
N GLU A 173 4.53 29.54 21.94
CA GLU A 173 5.30 30.31 22.94
C GLU A 173 5.78 29.36 24.06
#